data_AF-A0A9X3ZT47-F1
#
_entry.id   AF-A0A9X3ZT47-F1
#
_cell.length_a   1.000
_cell.length_b   1.000
_cell.length_c   1.000
_cell.angle_alpha   90.00
_cell.angle_beta   90.00
_cell.angle_gamma   90.00
#
_symmetry.space_group_name_H-M   'P 1'
#
loop_
_entity.id
_entity.type
_entity.pdbx_description
1 polymer ?
#
loop_
_entity_poly.entity_id
_entity_poly.type
_entity_poly.pdbx_seq_one_letter_code
_entity_poly.pdbx_strand_id
1 'polypeptide(L)' 'MCRSAVYNQMARGQFPRSVKIGPRAASWSVKEVHAWIAQRVV' A
#
# COMPACT_ATOMS: atom_id res chain seq x y z
N MET A 1 0.12 13.88 15.98
CA MET A 1 -0.17 14.23 14.57
C MET A 1 0.60 13.27 13.64
N CYS A 2 0.27 11.98 13.57
CA CYS A 2 1.01 11.03 12.72
C CYS A 2 0.05 10.04 12.05
N ARG A 3 -0.68 10.49 11.01
CA ARG A 3 -1.47 9.56 10.19
C ARG A 3 -0.56 8.86 9.20
N SER A 4 -0.09 7.71 9.67
CA SER A 4 0.27 6.52 8.91
C SER A 4 1.50 6.64 8.02
N ALA A 5 2.58 5.97 8.45
CA ALA A 5 3.73 5.66 7.60
C ALA A 5 3.32 5.10 6.22
N VAL A 6 2.18 4.41 6.16
CA VAL A 6 1.59 3.89 4.91
C VAL A 6 1.21 5.01 3.93
N TYR A 7 0.62 6.14 4.36
CA TYR A 7 0.29 7.25 3.45
C TYR A 7 1.55 7.98 2.97
N ASN A 8 2.57 8.11 3.83
CA ASN A 8 3.87 8.64 3.41
C ASN A 8 4.57 7.70 2.43
N GLN A 9 4.47 6.38 2.60
CA GLN A 9 5.00 5.42 1.65
C GLN A 9 4.22 5.39 0.34
N MET A 10 2.89 5.58 0.38
CA MET A 10 2.08 5.82 -0.81
C MET A 10 2.55 7.08 -1.56
N ALA A 11 2.76 8.20 -0.86
CA ALA A 11 3.24 9.44 -1.47
C ALA A 11 4.65 9.30 -2.08
N ARG A 12 5.51 8.47 -1.48
CA ARG A 12 6.84 8.16 -1.99
C ARG A 12 6.87 7.10 -3.10
N GLY A 13 5.72 6.56 -3.52
CA GLY A 13 5.64 5.49 -4.51
C GLY A 13 6.21 4.15 -4.04
N GLN A 14 6.42 3.99 -2.72
CA GLN A 14 6.94 2.77 -2.11
C GLN A 14 5.84 1.79 -1.72
N PHE A 15 4.57 2.21 -1.71
CA PHE A 15 3.43 1.35 -1.42
C PHE A 15 2.62 1.13 -2.70
N PRO A 16 2.11 -0.09 -2.96
CA PRO A 16 1.34 -0.38 -4.16
C PRO A 16 0.11 0.53 -4.30
N ARG A 17 -0.18 0.91 -5.55
CA ARG A 17 -1.30 1.79 -5.86
C ARG A 17 -2.61 1.05 -5.57
N SER A 18 -3.52 1.70 -4.85
CA SER A 18 -4.85 1.13 -4.65
C SER A 18 -5.62 1.08 -5.97
N VAL A 19 -6.20 -0.07 -6.25
CA VAL A 19 -7.16 -0.30 -7.32
C VAL A 19 -8.55 -0.09 -6.74
N LYS A 20 -9.35 0.81 -7.32
CA LYS A 20 -10.76 0.96 -6.93
C LYS A 20 -11.55 -0.24 -7.48
N ILE A 21 -12.04 -1.09 -6.58
CA ILE A 21 -12.92 -2.21 -6.92
C ILE A 21 -14.40 -1.83 -6.72
N GLY A 22 -14.68 -0.75 -6.00
CA GLY A 22 -16.04 -0.27 -5.85
C GLY A 22 -16.16 1.14 -5.24
N PRO A 23 -17.39 1.58 -4.95
CA PRO A 23 -17.69 2.95 -4.52
C PRO A 23 -16.97 3.34 -3.21
N ARG A 24 -16.70 2.36 -2.36
CA ARG A 24 -15.99 2.51 -1.08
C ARG A 24 -14.87 1.48 -0.88
N ALA A 25 -14.58 0.65 -1.89
CA ALA A 25 -13.61 -0.43 -1.79
C ALA A 25 -12.36 -0.10 -2.62
N ALA A 26 -11.25 0.10 -1.92
CA ALA A 26 -9.91 0.06 -2.47
C ALA A 26 -9.34 -1.33 -2.20
N SER A 27 -8.81 -1.97 -3.23
CA SER A 27 -8.08 -3.22 -3.10
C SER A 27 -6.68 -3.04 -3.64
N TRP A 28 -5.80 -3.95 -3.28
CA TRP A 28 -4.42 -3.97 -3.74
C TRP A 28 -4.11 -5.33 -4.31
N SER A 29 -3.17 -5.39 -5.25
CA SER A 29 -2.65 -6.66 -5.73
C SER A 29 -1.96 -7.37 -4.58
N VAL A 30 -2.45 -8.56 -4.23
CA VAL A 30 -1.89 -9.38 -3.16
C VAL A 30 -0.40 -9.62 -3.39
N LYS A 31 0.01 -9.90 -4.64
CA LYS A 31 1.43 -10.09 -4.98
C LYS A 31 2.29 -8.86 -4.66
N GLU A 32 1.81 -7.66 -5.00
CA GLU A 32 2.56 -6.42 -4.76
C GLU A 32 2.64 -6.09 -3.26
N VAL A 33 1.54 -6.30 -2.52
CA VAL A 33 1.54 -6.10 -1.07
C VAL A 33 2.47 -7.09 -0.37
N HIS A 34 2.43 -8.37 -0.75
CA HIS A 34 3.33 -9.38 -0.20
C HIS A 34 4.80 -9.07 -0.51
N ALA A 35 5.12 -8.64 -1.74
CA ALA A 35 6.47 -8.24 -2.11
C ALA A 35 6.94 -7.03 -1.29
N TRP A 36 6.07 -6.03 -1.09
CA TRP A 36 6.36 -4.87 -0.25
C TRP A 36 6.61 -5.24 1.21
N ILE A 37 5.81 -6.15 1.78
CA ILE A 37 6.03 -6.67 3.15
C ILE A 37 7.37 -7.40 3.21
N ALA A 38 7.66 -8.28 2.24
CA ALA A 38 8.90 -9.05 2.19
C ALA A 38 10.16 -8.17 2.07
N GLN A 39 10.07 -7.02 1.40
CA GLN A 39 11.15 -6.04 1.35
C GLN A 39 11.43 -5.33 2.69
N ARG A 40 10.47 -5.35 3.63
CA ARG A 40 10.56 -4.66 4.93
C ARG A 40 10.84 -5.62 6.09
N VAL A 41 10.43 -6.88 5.97
CA VAL A 41 10.74 -7.95 6.92
C VAL A 41 12.10 -8.53 6.53
N VAL A 42 13.16 -7.86 6.98
CA VAL A 42 14.54 -8.35 7.00
C VAL A 42 15.03 -8.27 8.44
#